data_AF-A0A4Q8QXY6-F1
#
_entry.id   AF-A0A4Q8QXY6-F1
#
_cell.length_a   1.000
_cell.length_b   1.000
_cell.length_c   1.000
_cell.angle_alpha   90.00
_cell.angle_beta   90.00
_cell.angle_gamma   90.00
#
_symmetry.space_group_name_H-M   'P 1'
#
loop_
_entity.id
_entity.type
_entity.pdbx_description
1 polymer ?
#
loop_
_entity_poly.entity_id
_entity_poly.type
_entity_poly.pdbx_seq_one_letter_code
_entity_poly.pdbx_strand_id
1 'polypeptide(L)'
;MTTRSRREVVTFKHPFRIRGIDRLLPAGDYEVITDEETIQGLSFDAFRRVATMIMVPAEGSRGLAMQMVSIGSVDLADAQRIDASASHD
;
A
#
# COMPACT_ATOMS: atom_id res chain seq x y z
N MET A 1 -5.11 -23.95 -2.51
CA MET A 1 -4.46 -22.75 -1.92
C MET A 1 -5.59 -21.84 -1.45
N THR A 2 -5.51 -21.37 -0.21
CA THR A 2 -6.49 -20.42 0.34
C THR A 2 -5.83 -19.06 0.37
N THR A 3 -6.39 -18.13 -0.40
CA THR A 3 -5.94 -16.75 -0.50
C THR A 3 -6.88 -15.87 0.30
N ARG A 4 -6.31 -15.01 1.15
CA ARG A 4 -7.03 -14.02 1.95
C ARG A 4 -6.49 -12.64 1.61
N SER A 5 -7.38 -11.72 1.28
CA SER A 5 -7.03 -10.32 1.08
C SER A 5 -7.39 -9.49 2.31
N ARG A 6 -6.45 -8.67 2.79
CA ARG A 6 -6.59 -7.74 3.92
C ARG A 6 -6.57 -6.31 3.39
N ARG A 7 -7.52 -5.49 3.82
CA ARG A 7 -7.59 -4.06 3.48
C ARG A 7 -7.34 -3.21 4.72
N GLU A 8 -6.53 -2.19 4.57
CA GLU A 8 -6.17 -1.24 5.62
C GLU A 8 -6.09 0.16 5.02
N VAL A 9 -6.35 1.19 5.83
CA VAL A 9 -6.18 2.58 5.42
C VAL A 9 -4.86 3.10 5.98
N VAL A 10 -4.00 3.61 5.10
CA VAL A 10 -2.74 4.26 5.45
C VAL A 10 -2.87 5.75 5.18
N THR A 11 -2.58 6.58 6.19
CA THR A 11 -2.61 8.04 6.05
C THR A 11 -1.20 8.56 5.82
N PHE A 12 -1.00 9.29 4.73
CA PHE A 12 0.20 10.07 4.47
C PHE A 12 -0.08 11.54 4.76
N LYS A 13 0.70 12.16 5.64
CA LYS A 13 0.55 13.57 6.01
C LYS A 13 1.15 14.52 4.97
N HIS A 14 2.10 14.04 4.19
CA HIS A 14 2.81 14.81 3.18
C HIS A 14 2.70 14.14 1.80
N PRO A 15 2.84 14.91 0.72
CA PRO A 15 2.96 14.34 -0.62
C PRO A 15 4.15 13.37 -0.68
N PHE A 16 3.94 12.19 -1.26
CA PHE A 16 4.92 11.10 -1.24
C PHE A 16 5.10 10.45 -2.61
N ARG A 17 6.23 9.76 -2.78
CA ARG A 17 6.52 8.90 -3.94
C ARG A 17 6.72 7.48 -3.46
N ILE A 18 6.34 6.51 -4.29
CA ILE A 18 6.54 5.09 -4.02
C ILE A 18 6.91 4.39 -5.32
N ARG A 19 7.85 3.42 -5.25
CA ARG A 19 8.19 2.62 -6.44
C ARG A 19 6.96 1.88 -6.96
N GLY A 20 6.79 1.89 -8.27
CA GLY A 20 5.58 1.40 -8.95
C GLY A 20 4.63 2.52 -9.38
N ILE A 21 4.83 3.75 -8.89
CA ILE A 21 4.05 4.93 -9.30
C ILE A 21 5.02 6.07 -9.64
N ASP A 22 5.13 6.43 -10.92
CA ASP A 22 6.12 7.41 -11.42
C ASP A 22 5.71 8.89 -11.21
N ARG A 23 4.86 9.15 -10.21
CA ARG A 23 4.35 10.49 -9.91
C ARG A 23 4.27 10.75 -8.42
N LEU A 24 4.21 12.02 -8.07
CA LEU A 24 3.96 12.45 -6.71
C LEU A 24 2.48 12.25 -6.37
N LEU A 25 2.21 11.52 -5.30
CA LEU A 25 0.88 11.33 -4.76
C LEU A 25 0.60 12.41 -3.70
N PRO A 26 -0.62 12.99 -3.67
CA PRO A 26 -0.98 13.97 -2.65
C PRO A 26 -1.01 13.34 -1.24
N ALA A 27 -0.86 14.17 -0.21
CA ALA A 27 -1.17 13.74 1.15
C ALA A 27 -2.66 13.30 1.26
N GLY A 28 -2.94 12.32 2.11
CA GLY A 28 -4.28 11.81 2.31
C GLY A 28 -4.33 10.38 2.80
N ASP A 29 -5.55 9.86 2.90
CA ASP A 29 -5.85 8.45 3.15
C ASP A 29 -5.80 7.62 1.85
N TYR A 30 -5.15 6.47 1.95
CA TYR A 30 -5.01 5.52 0.86
C TYR A 30 -5.40 4.12 1.34
N GLU A 31 -6.26 3.44 0.60
CA GLU A 31 -6.56 2.03 0.85
C GLU A 31 -5.41 1.16 0.33
N VAL A 32 -4.86 0.34 1.21
CA VAL A 32 -3.84 -0.66 0.89
C VAL A 32 -4.46 -2.04 1.03
N ILE A 33 -4.33 -2.83 -0.04
CA ILE A 33 -4.78 -4.21 -0.12
C ILE A 33 -3.54 -5.10 -0.06
N THR A 34 -3.52 -6.02 0.88
CA THR A 34 -2.48 -7.05 1.02
C THR A 34 -3.10 -8.39 0.76
N ASP A 35 -2.54 -9.12 -0.21
CA ASP A 35 -2.95 -10.50 -0.45
C ASP A 35 -2.00 -11.46 0.27
N GLU A 36 -2.58 -12.42 0.97
CA GLU A 36 -1.89 -13.37 1.84
C GLU A 36 -2.33 -14.80 1.52
N GLU A 37 -1.38 -15.72 1.45
CA GLU A 37 -1.62 -17.14 1.26
C GLU A 37 -1.35 -17.90 2.56
N THR A 38 -2.29 -18.77 2.97
CA THR A 38 -2.08 -19.65 4.12
C THR A 38 -1.00 -20.68 3.81
N ILE A 39 0.01 -20.75 4.67
CA ILE A 39 1.07 -21.76 4.61
C ILE A 39 0.52 -23.04 5.26
N GLN A 40 0.28 -24.06 4.44
CA GLN A 40 -0.21 -25.35 4.92
C GLN A 40 0.92 -26.21 5.49
N GLY A 41 0.57 -27.14 6.39
CA GLY A 41 1.51 -28.13 6.94
C GLY A 41 2.30 -27.66 8.17
N LEU A 42 1.96 -26.51 8.73
CA LEU A 42 2.48 -26.04 10.01
C LEU A 42 1.52 -26.42 11.14
N SER A 43 2.06 -26.60 12.35
CA SER A 43 1.25 -26.86 13.56
C SER A 43 0.47 -25.62 14.04
N PHE A 44 0.62 -24.48 13.35
CA PHE A 44 -0.04 -23.21 13.64
C PHE A 44 -0.43 -22.53 12.33
N ASP A 45 -1.38 -21.60 12.42
CA ASP A 45 -1.82 -20.79 11.30
C ASP A 45 -0.75 -19.74 10.94
N ALA A 46 -0.28 -19.76 9.70
CA ALA A 46 0.73 -18.84 9.21
C ALA A 46 0.38 -18.37 7.81
N PHE A 47 0.70 -17.10 7.52
CA PHE A 47 0.39 -16.46 6.25
C PHE A 47 1.66 -15.90 5.61
N ARG A 48 1.76 -16.08 4.29
CA ARG A 48 2.77 -15.43 3.47
C ARG A 48 2.11 -14.34 2.64
N ARG A 49 2.59 -13.11 2.78
CA ARG A 49 2.21 -12.02 1.88
C ARG A 49 2.69 -12.34 0.47
N VAL A 50 1.78 -12.30 -0.49
CA VAL A 50 2.06 -12.56 -1.91
C VAL A 50 1.90 -11.33 -2.79
N ALA A 51 1.10 -10.35 -2.37
CA ALA A 51 0.97 -9.08 -3.09
C ALA A 51 0.63 -7.90 -2.16
N THR A 52 0.95 -6.69 -2.61
CA THR A 52 0.53 -5.43 -1.98
C THR A 52 0.10 -4.47 -3.07
N MET A 53 -1.09 -3.91 -2.92
CA MET A 53 -1.69 -2.95 -3.84
C MET A 53 -2.16 -1.72 -3.08
N ILE A 54 -2.20 -0.58 -3.76
CA ILE A 54 -2.69 0.68 -3.23
C ILE A 54 -3.72 1.28 -4.18
N MET A 55 -4.81 1.80 -3.64
CA MET A 55 -5.81 2.58 -4.38
C MET A 55 -5.37 4.04 -4.43
N VAL A 56 -5.08 4.56 -5.63
CA VAL A 56 -4.61 5.94 -5.82
C VAL A 56 -5.50 6.69 -6.83
N PRO A 57 -5.59 8.02 -6.76
CA PRO A 57 -6.29 8.81 -7.77
C PRO A 57 -5.73 8.56 -9.17
N ALA A 58 -6.56 8.26 -10.16
CA ALA A 58 -6.09 7.98 -11.52
C ALA A 58 -5.46 9.23 -12.17
N GLU A 59 -4.42 9.02 -12.98
CA GLU A 59 -3.77 10.12 -13.71
C GLU A 59 -4.75 10.85 -14.61
N GLY A 60 -4.69 12.18 -14.63
CA GLY A 60 -5.57 13.03 -15.43
C GLY A 60 -7.04 13.05 -15.00
N SER A 61 -7.45 12.25 -14.03
CA SER A 61 -8.86 12.11 -13.62
C SER A 61 -9.32 13.15 -12.59
N ARG A 62 -8.48 14.14 -12.25
CA ARG A 62 -8.77 15.18 -11.23
C ARG A 62 -9.27 14.61 -9.89
N GLY A 63 -8.85 13.39 -9.52
CA GLY A 63 -9.32 12.71 -8.32
C GLY A 63 -10.69 12.04 -8.41
N LEU A 64 -11.34 12.05 -9.58
CA LEU A 64 -12.69 11.50 -9.78
C LEU A 64 -12.70 9.98 -9.98
N ALA A 65 -11.56 9.39 -10.32
CA ALA A 65 -11.40 7.96 -10.50
C ALA A 65 -10.24 7.46 -9.64
N MET A 66 -10.38 6.25 -9.11
CA MET A 66 -9.32 5.54 -8.40
C MET A 66 -8.78 4.41 -9.27
N GLN A 67 -7.48 4.16 -9.19
CA GLN A 67 -6.80 3.02 -9.81
C GLN A 67 -6.09 2.21 -8.74
N MET A 68 -6.14 0.89 -8.88
CA MET A 68 -5.36 -0.04 -8.07
C MET A 68 -3.98 -0.21 -8.70
N VAL A 69 -2.92 -0.03 -7.92
CA VAL A 69 -1.54 -0.20 -8.38
C VAL A 69 -0.79 -1.16 -7.47
N SER A 70 -0.11 -2.14 -8.05
CA SER A 70 0.79 -3.04 -7.31
C SER A 70 2.05 -2.30 -6.89
N ILE A 71 2.40 -2.43 -5.62
CA ILE A 71 3.56 -1.80 -4.99
C ILE A 71 4.37 -2.83 -4.19
N GLY A 72 5.64 -2.52 -3.92
CA GLY A 72 6.44 -3.32 -2.99
C GLY A 72 6.04 -3.04 -1.54
N SER A 73 5.96 -4.09 -0.72
CA SER A 73 5.70 -3.94 0.71
C SER A 73 6.82 -3.17 1.43
N VAL A 74 8.06 -3.28 0.96
CA VAL A 74 9.20 -2.54 1.53
C VAL A 74 9.13 -1.07 1.13
N ASP A 75 8.79 -0.78 -0.12
CA ASP A 75 8.61 0.59 -0.61
C ASP A 75 7.47 1.31 0.12
N LEU A 76 6.38 0.60 0.47
CA LEU A 76 5.30 1.14 1.30
C LEU A 76 5.77 1.48 2.72
N ALA A 77 6.61 0.63 3.32
CA ALA A 77 7.15 0.89 4.65
C ALA A 77 8.13 2.06 4.66
N ASP A 78 8.96 2.18 3.62
CA ASP A 78 9.88 3.29 3.43
C ASP A 78 9.14 4.63 3.26
N ALA A 79 8.11 4.66 2.40
CA ALA A 79 7.28 5.84 2.20
C ALA A 79 6.63 6.33 3.51
N GLN A 80 6.09 5.41 4.32
CA GLN A 80 5.51 5.74 5.63
C GLN A 80 6.56 6.28 6.61
N ARG A 81 7.77 5.70 6.61
CA ARG A 81 8.88 6.17 7.45
C ARG A 81 9.30 7.59 7.07
N ILE A 82 9.38 7.88 5.78
CA ILE A 82 9.71 9.22 5.25
C ILE A 82 8.64 10.23 5.70
N ASP A 83 7.35 9.90 5.51
CA ASP A 83 6.23 10.76 5.92
C ASP A 83 6.22 11.06 7.43
N ALA A 84 6.45 10.03 8.25
CA ALA A 84 6.54 10.19 9.70
C ALA A 84 7.72 11.09 10.12
N SER A 85 8.83 11.04 9.38
CA SER A 85 10.03 11.84 9.66
C SER A 85 9.88 13.30 9.21
N ALA A 86 9.11 13.56 8.14
CA ALA A 86 8.82 14.90 7.64
C ALA A 86 7.88 15.71 8.57
N SER A 87 7.22 15.05 9.54
CA SER A 87 6.34 15.68 10.52
C SER A 87 7.08 16.42 11.65
N HIS A 88 8.43 16.45 11.65
CA HIS A 88 9.27 16.96 12.73
C HIS A 88 10.14 18.17 12.29
N ASP A 89 9.60 19.02 11.43
CA ASP A 89 10.13 20.35 11.09
C ASP A 89 9.03 21.39 11.35
#